data_AF-A0A173SBL3-F1
#
_entry.id   AF-A0A173SBL3-F1
#
_cell.length_a   1.000
_cell.length_b   1.000
_cell.length_c   1.000
_cell.angle_alpha   90.00
_cell.angle_beta   90.00
_cell.angle_gamma   90.00
#
_symmetry.space_group_name_H-M   'P 1'
#
loop_
_entity.id
_entity.type
_entity.pdbx_description
1 polymer ?
#
loop_
_entity_poly.entity_id
_entity_poly.type
_entity_poly.pdbx_seq_one_letter_code
_entity_poly.pdbx_strand_id
1 'polypeptide(L)' 'MYIASRNRKQIVNLKHVTQIYIGPMGSIKADFAGGKECNLEKYETMEETNEAMKRLTEAIGTTEMFVFPYLKK' A
#
# COMPACT_ATOMS: atom_id res chain seq x y z
N MET A 1 9.93 -7.73 3.73
CA MET A 1 9.23 -6.45 3.51
C MET A 1 7.92 -6.39 4.26
N TYR A 2 7.72 -5.29 4.97
CA TYR A 2 6.51 -4.88 5.66
C TYR A 2 6.01 -3.55 5.10
N ILE A 3 4.70 -3.35 5.05
CA ILE A 3 4.06 -2.06 4.75
C ILE A 3 3.43 -1.55 6.03
N ALA A 4 3.82 -0.37 6.50
CA ALA A 4 3.14 0.30 7.59
C ALA A 4 2.11 1.30 7.03
N SER A 5 0.94 1.36 7.68
CA SER A 5 -0.02 2.42 7.41
C SER A 5 0.59 3.79 7.73
N ARG A 6 0.12 4.85 7.07
CA ARG A 6 0.64 6.22 7.28
C ARG A 6 0.55 6.69 8.73
N ASN A 7 -0.49 6.29 9.46
CA ASN A 7 -0.65 6.61 10.88
C ASN A 7 0.08 5.64 11.83
N ARG A 8 0.85 4.67 11.29
CA ARG A 8 1.59 3.63 12.02
C ARG A 8 0.75 2.78 12.98
N LYS A 9 -0.57 2.72 12.78
CA LYS A 9 -1.47 1.88 13.58
C LYS A 9 -1.54 0.44 13.08
N GLN A 10 -1.09 0.19 11.85
CA GLN A 10 -1.14 -1.12 11.22
C GLN A 10 0.15 -1.42 10.48
N ILE A 11 0.59 -2.67 10.53
CA ILE A 11 1.71 -3.19 9.77
C ILE A 11 1.22 -4.45 9.04
N VAL A 12 1.50 -4.51 7.74
CA VAL A 12 1.15 -5.62 6.86
C VAL A 12 2.43 -6.32 6.43
N ASN A 13 2.48 -7.64 6.64
CA ASN A 13 3.57 -8.47 6.17
C ASN A 13 3.26 -8.98 4.75
N LEU A 14 4.08 -8.59 3.76
CA LEU A 14 3.85 -8.97 2.36
C LEU A 14 3.89 -10.48 2.12
N LYS A 15 4.53 -11.27 3.01
CA LYS A 15 4.57 -12.74 2.85
C LYS A 15 3.19 -13.40 2.84
N HIS A 16 2.17 -12.73 3.39
CA HIS A 16 0.80 -13.25 3.44
C HIS A 16 -0.14 -12.61 2.41
N VAL A 17 0.37 -11.65 1.64
CA VAL A 17 -0.41 -10.89 0.64
C VAL A 17 -0.32 -11.61 -0.70
N THR A 18 -1.46 -11.82 -1.36
CA THR A 18 -1.55 -12.41 -2.70
C THR A 18 -1.54 -11.36 -3.80
N GLN A 19 -2.21 -10.23 -3.56
CA GLN A 19 -2.26 -9.12 -4.51
C GLN A 19 -2.37 -7.77 -3.80
N ILE A 20 -1.82 -6.74 -4.44
CA ILE A 20 -1.98 -5.34 -4.07
C ILE A 20 -2.52 -4.60 -5.30
N TYR A 21 -3.59 -3.83 -5.15
CA TYR A 21 -4.26 -3.19 -6.27
C TYR A 21 -4.88 -1.84 -5.89
N ILE A 22 -5.17 -1.02 -6.89
CA ILE A 22 -5.90 0.22 -6.72
C ILE A 22 -7.40 -0.08 -6.80
N GLY A 23 -8.10 0.16 -5.70
CA GLY A 23 -9.54 0.10 -5.59
C GLY A 23 -10.23 1.43 -5.87
N PRO A 24 -11.56 1.48 -5.70
CA PRO A 24 -12.36 2.69 -5.94
C PRO A 24 -11.89 3.89 -5.10
N MET A 25 -12.03 5.09 -5.67
CA MET A 25 -11.72 6.35 -4.99
C MET A 25 -10.26 6.45 -4.48
N GLY A 26 -9.28 5.92 -5.23
CA GLY A 26 -7.86 6.08 -4.89
C GLY A 26 -7.39 5.28 -3.68
N SER A 27 -8.11 4.22 -3.29
CA SER A 27 -7.67 3.31 -2.21
C SER A 27 -6.62 2.33 -2.75
N ILE A 28 -5.52 2.14 -2.04
CA ILE A 28 -4.58 1.03 -2.28
C ILE A 28 -4.95 -0.10 -1.31
N LYS A 29 -5.21 -1.27 -1.86
CA LYS A 29 -5.78 -2.43 -1.15
C LYS A 29 -4.88 -3.64 -1.29
N ALA A 30 -4.93 -4.54 -0.31
CA ALA A 30 -4.25 -5.82 -0.35
C ALA A 30 -5.19 -6.96 0.02
N ASP A 31 -5.10 -8.04 -0.74
CA ASP A 31 -5.77 -9.30 -0.40
C ASP A 31 -4.77 -10.28 0.18
N PHE A 32 -5.22 -11.03 1.19
CA PHE A 32 -4.44 -12.07 1.84
C PHE A 32 -4.85 -13.44 1.32
N ALA A 33 -3.94 -14.41 1.40
CA ALA A 33 -4.21 -15.79 0.98
C ALA A 33 -5.44 -16.42 1.66
N GLY A 34 -5.82 -15.93 2.85
CA GLY A 34 -7.04 -16.34 3.56
C GLY A 34 -8.33 -15.65 3.11
N GLY A 35 -8.33 -14.88 2.02
CA GLY A 35 -9.50 -14.19 1.48
C GLY A 35 -9.90 -12.90 2.22
N LYS A 36 -9.11 -12.47 3.21
CA LYS A 36 -9.31 -11.17 3.87
C LYS A 36 -8.76 -10.06 2.97
N GLU A 37 -9.46 -8.93 2.94
CA GLU A 37 -9.01 -7.71 2.30
C GLU A 37 -8.59 -6.68 3.36
N CYS A 38 -7.62 -5.82 3.04
CA CYS A 38 -7.23 -4.68 3.86
C CYS A 38 -6.98 -3.44 3.01
N ASN A 39 -7.50 -2.30 3.47
CA ASN A 39 -7.11 -0.99 2.95
C ASN A 39 -5.75 -0.62 3.53
N LEU A 40 -4.75 -0.48 2.67
CA LEU A 40 -3.40 -0.07 3.07
C LEU A 40 -3.30 1.45 3.18
N GLU A 41 -3.88 2.17 2.22
CA GLU A 41 -3.87 3.62 2.15
C GLU A 41 -4.99 4.17 1.26
N LYS A 42 -5.32 5.46 1.40
CA LYS A 42 -6.18 6.20 0.47
C LYS A 42 -5.61 7.58 0.15
N TYR A 43 -5.67 7.95 -1.13
CA TYR A 43 -5.31 9.29 -1.61
C TYR A 43 -6.54 10.02 -2.14
N GLU A 44 -6.45 11.35 -2.27
CA GLU A 44 -7.55 12.17 -2.79
C GLU A 44 -7.66 12.09 -4.31
N THR A 45 -6.52 11.94 -4.99
CA THR A 45 -6.45 11.89 -6.45
C THR A 45 -5.89 10.56 -6.96
N MET A 46 -6.28 10.19 -8.19
CA MET A 46 -5.72 9.01 -8.86
C MET A 46 -4.24 9.18 -9.22
N GLU A 47 -3.81 10.42 -9.50
CA GLU A 47 -2.40 10.72 -9.77
C GLU A 47 -1.53 10.41 -8.56
N GLU A 48 -1.93 10.88 -7.38
CA GLU A 48 -1.25 10.54 -6.12
C GLU A 48 -1.27 9.03 -5.84
N THR A 49 -2.41 8.38 -6.11
CA THR A 49 -2.56 6.93 -5.91
C THR A 49 -1.57 6.16 -6.80
N ASN A 50 -1.45 6.55 -8.06
CA ASN A 50 -0.55 5.91 -9.03
C ASN A 50 0.91 6.13 -8.66
N GLU A 51 1.29 7.35 -8.26
CA GLU A 51 2.65 7.65 -7.81
C GLU A 51 3.03 6.87 -6.54
N ALA A 52 2.09 6.77 -5.59
CA ALA A 52 2.29 5.96 -4.39
C ALA A 52 2.45 4.46 -4.71
N MET A 53 1.64 3.94 -5.64
CA MET A 53 1.73 2.55 -6.10
C MET A 53 3.06 2.29 -6.82
N LYS A 54 3.51 3.23 -7.67
CA LYS A 54 4.82 3.16 -8.34
C LYS A 54 5.96 3.07 -7.34
N ARG A 55 5.99 3.95 -6.33
CA ARG A 55 7.00 3.91 -5.26
C ARG A 55 6.97 2.61 -4.47
N LEU A 56 5.78 2.07 -4.21
CA LEU A 56 5.66 0.76 -3.59
C LEU A 56 6.29 -0.32 -4.46
N THR A 57 6.03 -0.34 -5.78
CA THR A 57 6.63 -1.34 -6.68
C THR A 57 8.16 -1.24 -6.74
N GLU A 58 8.73 -0.05 -6.69
CA GLU A 58 10.18 0.17 -6.65
C GLU A 58 10.82 -0.27 -5.31
N ALA A 59 10.05 -0.19 -4.21
CA ALA A 59 10.49 -0.57 -2.87
C ALA A 59 10.45 -2.09 -2.62
N ILE A 60 9.66 -2.84 -3.40
CA ILE A 60 9.53 -4.29 -3.27
C ILE A 60 10.85 -4.97 -3.62
N GLY A 61 11.35 -5.78 -2.67
CA GLY A 61 12.61 -6.50 -2.81
C GLY A 61 13.87 -5.65 -2.56
N THR A 62 13.73 -4.32 -2.45
CA THR A 62 14.85 -3.40 -2.18
C THR A 62 14.87 -2.91 -0.73
N THR A 63 13.72 -2.91 -0.05
CA THR A 63 13.57 -2.42 1.33
C THR A 63 12.82 -3.41 2.22
N GLU A 64 13.12 -3.41 3.52
CA GLU A 64 12.43 -4.27 4.49
C GLU A 64 11.17 -3.62 5.08
N MET A 65 11.07 -2.28 5.05
CA MET A 65 9.92 -1.53 5.54
C MET A 65 9.57 -0.41 4.57
N PHE A 66 8.30 -0.31 4.20
CA PHE A 66 7.76 0.78 3.39
C PHE A 66 6.64 1.50 4.14
N VAL A 67 6.64 2.81 4.02
CA VAL A 67 5.58 3.68 4.53
C VAL A 67 5.08 4.51 3.36
N PHE A 68 3.77 4.53 3.15
CA PHE A 68 3.17 5.34 2.09
C PHE A 68 3.53 6.82 2.27
N PRO A 69 3.98 7.50 1.20
CA PRO A 69 4.42 8.89 1.30
C PRO A 69 3.25 9.86 1.47
N TYR A 70 3.52 10.99 2.13
CA TYR A 70 2.71 12.20 1.99
C TYR A 70 3.06 12.85 0.65
N LEU A 71 2.14 12.79 -0.30
CA LEU A 71 2.18 13.66 -1.47
C LEU A 71 1.48 14.94 -1.02
N LYS A 72 2.27 15.98 -0.71
CA LYS A 72 1.70 17.30 -0.41
C LYS A 72 1.19 17.90 -1.73
N LYS A 73 0.01 18.50 -1.69
CA LYS A 73 -0.47 19.44 -2.71
C LYS A 73 0.51 20.60 -2.87
#